data_AF-A0A139JVK3-F1
#
_entry.id   AF-A0A139JVK3-F1
#
_cell.length_a   1.000
_cell.length_b   1.000
_cell.length_c   1.000
_cell.angle_alpha   90.00
_cell.angle_beta   90.00
_cell.angle_gamma   90.00
#
_symmetry.space_group_name_H-M   'P 1'
#
loop_
_entity.id
_entity.type
_entity.pdbx_description
1 polymer ?
#
loop_
_entity_poly.entity_id
_entity_poly.type
_entity_poly.pdbx_seq_one_letter_code
_entity_poly.pdbx_strand_id
1 'polypeptide(L)'
;MLPRRGGVPLFFPKENIMFQLQELDQIKAAVDKLDHWEIVMPSATDDDELQFELTPSVSFYDAKIIVSVTSFNAFAKEVVALADGFDPDYEASLWIGPDGHGANGAPYHIRDILDDMDAVQSAYNELADAFRPFVTEF
;
A
#
# COMPACT_ATOMS: atom_id res chain seq x y z
N MET A 1 5.55 27.54 17.58
CA MET A 1 6.22 26.55 18.44
C MET A 1 5.53 25.21 18.20
N LEU A 2 6.13 24.40 17.33
CA LEU A 2 6.11 22.94 17.22
C LEU A 2 7.36 22.62 16.38
N PRO A 3 8.31 21.78 16.82
CA PRO A 3 9.45 21.44 15.99
C PRO A 3 8.97 20.57 14.83
N ARG A 4 9.45 20.87 13.61
CA ARG A 4 9.40 19.89 12.51
C ARG A 4 10.08 18.63 13.05
N ARG A 5 9.34 17.53 13.17
CA ARG A 5 9.92 16.22 13.48
C ARG A 5 10.90 15.91 12.36
N GLY A 6 12.19 16.15 12.61
CA GLY A 6 13.25 15.60 11.79
C GLY A 6 13.10 14.09 11.84
N GLY A 7 12.85 13.48 10.68
CA GLY A 7 12.92 12.03 10.55
C GLY A 7 14.28 11.58 11.07
N VAL A 8 14.27 10.70 12.07
CA VAL A 8 15.48 10.03 12.52
C VAL A 8 16.01 9.26 11.29
N PRO A 9 17.27 9.44 10.87
CA PRO A 9 17.83 8.61 9.81
C PRO A 9 17.77 7.16 10.29
N LEU A 10 17.04 6.29 9.58
CA LEU A 10 17.15 4.85 9.81
C LEU A 10 18.59 4.44 9.51
N PHE A 11 19.35 4.12 10.55
CA PHE A 11 20.72 3.68 10.44
C PHE A 11 20.73 2.16 10.25
N PHE A 12 20.84 1.71 9.00
CA PHE A 12 21.03 0.29 8.69
C PHE A 12 22.51 -0.09 8.90
N PRO A 13 22.83 -1.04 9.81
CA PRO A 13 24.22 -1.47 10.00
C PRO A 13 24.79 -2.06 8.70
N LYS A 14 26.01 -1.63 8.37
CA LYS A 14 26.67 -1.77 7.05
C LYS A 14 26.99 -3.19 6.57
N GLU A 15 26.57 -4.25 7.27
CA GLU A 15 27.08 -5.60 6.99
C GLU A 15 26.00 -6.64 6.66
N ASN A 16 24.71 -6.27 6.55
CA ASN A 16 23.67 -7.23 6.13
C ASN A 16 22.43 -6.54 5.52
N ILE A 17 22.64 -5.69 4.53
CA ILE A 17 21.59 -4.77 4.06
C ILE A 17 20.72 -5.46 2.99
N MET A 18 19.53 -5.92 3.40
CA MET A 18 18.46 -6.46 2.54
C MET A 18 17.74 -5.38 1.69
N PHE A 19 17.99 -4.10 1.95
CA PHE A 19 17.51 -2.96 1.15
C PHE A 19 18.52 -1.81 1.14
N GLN A 20 19.08 -1.48 -0.02
CA GLN A 20 19.96 -0.32 -0.15
C GLN A 20 19.17 0.98 0.06
N LEU A 21 19.79 2.01 0.66
CA LEU A 21 19.14 3.32 0.83
C LEU A 21 18.58 3.87 -0.49
N GLN A 22 19.26 3.60 -1.60
CA GLN A 22 18.82 3.98 -2.94
C GLN A 22 17.52 3.28 -3.37
N GLU A 23 17.28 2.03 -2.95
CA GLU A 23 16.05 1.30 -3.25
C GLU A 23 14.87 1.86 -2.45
N LEU A 24 15.11 2.25 -1.18
CA LEU A 24 14.10 2.93 -0.36
C LEU A 24 13.72 4.30 -0.94
N ASP A 25 14.72 5.07 -1.39
CA ASP A 25 14.49 6.34 -2.08
C ASP A 25 13.72 6.15 -3.39
N GLN A 26 14.00 5.07 -4.13
CA GLN A 26 13.29 4.73 -5.36
C GLN A 26 11.83 4.37 -5.11
N ILE A 27 11.53 3.56 -4.08
CA ILE A 27 10.14 3.25 -3.67
C ILE A 27 9.43 4.55 -3.33
N LYS A 28 10.01 5.37 -2.43
CA LYS A 28 9.39 6.63 -2.01
C LYS A 28 9.15 7.57 -3.20
N ALA A 29 10.13 7.73 -4.08
CA ALA A 29 10.01 8.60 -5.24
C ALA A 29 9.01 8.09 -6.28
N ALA A 30 8.77 6.78 -6.36
CA ALA A 30 7.72 6.22 -7.21
C ALA A 30 6.34 6.48 -6.62
N VAL A 31 6.16 6.24 -5.32
CA VAL A 31 4.88 6.46 -4.62
C VAL A 31 4.52 7.95 -4.55
N ASP A 32 5.48 8.83 -4.27
CA ASP A 32 5.27 10.30 -4.21
C ASP A 32 4.81 10.91 -5.56
N LYS A 33 4.91 10.18 -6.68
CA LYS A 33 4.41 10.61 -8.00
C LYS A 33 2.96 10.23 -8.24
N LEU A 34 2.38 9.39 -7.39
CA LEU A 34 1.00 8.96 -7.49
C LEU A 34 0.13 9.95 -6.69
N ASP A 35 -1.01 10.35 -7.25
CA ASP A 35 -1.85 11.41 -6.68
C ASP A 35 -2.57 10.98 -5.38
N HIS A 36 -2.65 9.67 -5.14
CA HIS A 36 -3.56 9.09 -4.16
C HIS A 36 -2.89 8.21 -3.11
N TRP A 37 -1.59 8.35 -2.87
CA TRP A 37 -0.88 7.45 -1.97
C TRP A 37 -0.14 8.17 -0.85
N GLU A 38 -0.28 7.64 0.37
CA GLU A 38 0.63 7.89 1.47
C GLU A 38 1.46 6.63 1.72
N ILE A 39 2.77 6.80 1.92
CA ILE A 39 3.68 5.73 2.33
C ILE A 39 4.37 6.10 3.64
N VAL A 40 4.27 5.19 4.61
CA VAL A 40 5.08 5.26 5.82
C VAL A 40 6.38 4.52 5.56
N MET A 41 7.51 5.22 5.79
CA MET A 41 8.84 4.63 5.61
C MET A 41 8.98 3.36 6.46
N PRO A 42 9.62 2.31 5.93
CA PRO A 42 9.51 1.01 6.53
C PRO A 42 10.23 0.92 7.87
N SER A 43 9.73 0.02 8.72
CA SER A 43 10.42 -0.39 9.94
C SER A 43 10.92 -1.83 9.78
N ALA A 44 12.03 -2.14 10.45
CA ALA A 44 12.53 -3.52 10.50
C ALA A 44 11.64 -4.36 11.42
N THR A 45 11.37 -5.58 10.99
CA THR A 45 10.66 -6.60 11.77
C THR A 45 11.64 -7.53 12.48
N ASP A 46 11.14 -8.38 13.38
CA ASP A 46 11.94 -9.41 14.05
C ASP A 46 12.41 -10.53 13.09
N ASP A 47 11.81 -10.62 11.89
CA ASP A 47 12.05 -11.66 10.88
C ASP A 47 12.99 -11.20 9.74
N ASP A 48 13.82 -10.17 9.98
CA ASP A 48 14.73 -9.58 8.98
C ASP A 48 14.01 -9.01 7.72
N GLU A 49 12.72 -8.74 7.81
CA GLU A 49 11.92 -8.09 6.76
C GLU A 49 11.76 -6.59 7.01
N LEU A 50 11.61 -5.82 5.94
CA LEU A 50 11.11 -4.45 5.99
C LEU A 50 9.60 -4.43 5.79
N GLN A 51 8.89 -3.83 6.74
CA GLN A 51 7.45 -3.63 6.67
C GLN A 51 7.13 -2.23 6.18
N PHE A 52 6.42 -2.13 5.07
CA PHE A 52 5.90 -0.92 4.48
C PHE A 52 4.40 -0.81 4.76
N GLU A 53 3.93 0.38 5.13
CA GLU A 53 2.51 0.70 5.18
C GLU A 53 2.20 1.69 4.05
N LEU A 54 1.28 1.31 3.16
CA LEU A 54 0.81 2.17 2.08
C LEU A 54 -0.70 2.35 2.19
N THR A 55 -1.16 3.59 2.13
CA THR A 55 -2.57 3.92 2.28
C THR A 55 -3.05 4.71 1.06
N PRO A 56 -4.00 4.19 0.29
CA PRO A 56 -4.63 4.97 -0.77
C PRO A 56 -5.61 5.99 -0.15
N SER A 57 -5.62 7.22 -0.64
CA SER A 57 -6.48 8.31 -0.14
C SER A 57 -7.84 8.41 -0.83
N VAL A 58 -8.20 7.41 -1.64
CA VAL A 58 -9.44 7.38 -2.45
C VAL A 58 -10.64 6.76 -1.74
N SER A 59 -10.41 5.98 -0.67
CA SER A 59 -11.47 5.20 -0.02
C SER A 59 -12.10 5.90 1.17
N PHE A 60 -13.40 5.65 1.40
CA PHE A 60 -14.10 6.07 2.62
C PHE A 60 -13.72 5.23 3.86
N TYR A 61 -13.02 4.11 3.69
CA TYR A 61 -12.50 3.25 4.76
C TYR A 61 -10.98 3.08 4.65
N ASP A 62 -10.37 2.48 5.69
CA ASP A 62 -8.92 2.26 5.73
C ASP A 62 -8.52 1.10 4.80
N ALA A 63 -8.27 1.42 3.52
CA ALA A 63 -7.80 0.47 2.50
C ALA A 63 -6.26 0.28 2.51
N LYS A 64 -5.63 0.51 3.67
CA LYS A 64 -4.19 0.35 3.89
C LYS A 64 -3.72 -1.07 3.58
N ILE A 65 -2.59 -1.16 2.88
CA ILE A 65 -1.83 -2.39 2.67
C ILE A 65 -0.58 -2.39 3.54
N ILE A 66 -0.24 -3.59 4.03
CA ILE A 66 1.00 -3.84 4.77
C ILE A 66 1.81 -4.84 3.95
N VAL A 67 3.01 -4.44 3.55
CA VAL A 67 3.91 -5.26 2.74
C VAL A 67 5.18 -5.52 3.56
N SER A 68 5.40 -6.76 3.98
CA SER A 68 6.63 -7.17 4.67
C SER A 68 7.49 -7.97 3.71
N VAL A 69 8.69 -7.47 3.40
CA VAL A 69 9.53 -8.02 2.32
C VAL A 69 11.01 -7.87 2.61
N THR A 70 11.78 -8.77 1.99
CA THR A 70 13.23 -8.89 2.14
C THR A 70 14.03 -8.23 1.02
N SER A 71 13.39 -7.74 -0.05
CA SER A 71 14.08 -7.11 -1.17
C SER A 71 13.17 -6.21 -2.00
N PHE A 72 13.77 -5.31 -2.79
CA PHE A 72 13.04 -4.43 -3.71
C PHE A 72 12.22 -5.20 -4.75
N ASN A 73 12.76 -6.31 -5.29
CA ASN A 73 12.01 -7.17 -6.21
C ASN A 73 10.80 -7.83 -5.53
N ALA A 74 10.96 -8.30 -4.28
CA ALA A 74 9.86 -8.84 -3.51
C ALA A 74 8.78 -7.78 -3.25
N PHE A 75 9.17 -6.55 -2.89
CA PHE A 75 8.23 -5.42 -2.78
C PHE A 75 7.42 -5.23 -4.08
N ALA A 76 8.09 -5.15 -5.23
CA ALA A 76 7.44 -4.96 -6.51
C ALA A 76 6.47 -6.10 -6.86
N LYS A 77 6.86 -7.35 -6.57
CA LYS A 77 6.00 -8.53 -6.75
C LYS A 77 4.75 -8.49 -5.89
N GLU A 78 4.90 -8.20 -4.60
CA GLU A 78 3.77 -8.15 -3.67
C GLU A 78 2.76 -7.07 -4.07
N VAL A 79 3.23 -5.87 -4.42
CA VAL A 79 2.37 -4.78 -4.88
C VAL A 79 1.61 -5.16 -6.17
N VAL A 80 2.27 -5.81 -7.13
CA VAL A 80 1.59 -6.26 -8.37
C VAL A 80 0.59 -7.37 -8.06
N ALA A 81 0.96 -8.35 -7.22
CA ALA A 81 0.07 -9.45 -6.85
C ALA A 81 -1.17 -8.97 -6.09
N LEU A 82 -1.02 -7.96 -5.22
CA LEU A 82 -2.14 -7.32 -4.52
C LEU A 82 -3.13 -6.68 -5.50
N ALA A 83 -2.64 -5.96 -6.51
CA ALA A 83 -3.50 -5.32 -7.51
C ALA A 83 -4.18 -6.34 -8.43
N ASP A 84 -3.43 -7.34 -8.91
CA ASP A 84 -3.95 -8.40 -9.81
C ASP A 84 -4.95 -9.33 -9.09
N GLY A 85 -4.86 -9.45 -7.77
CA GLY A 85 -5.74 -10.27 -6.94
C GLY A 85 -6.91 -9.52 -6.29
N PHE A 86 -6.94 -8.20 -6.36
CA PHE A 86 -8.07 -7.41 -5.86
C PHE A 86 -9.30 -7.60 -6.75
N ASP A 87 -10.47 -7.74 -6.14
CA ASP A 87 -11.74 -7.92 -6.85
C ASP A 87 -12.77 -6.96 -6.22
N PRO A 88 -13.12 -5.85 -6.89
CA PRO A 88 -14.06 -4.87 -6.37
C PRO A 88 -15.43 -5.46 -6.01
N ASP A 89 -15.91 -6.45 -6.77
CA ASP A 89 -17.21 -7.07 -6.55
C ASP A 89 -17.16 -7.97 -5.30
N TYR A 90 -16.09 -8.75 -5.15
CA TYR A 90 -15.87 -9.55 -3.96
C TYR A 90 -15.74 -8.68 -2.71
N GLU A 91 -14.90 -7.64 -2.75
CA GLU A 91 -14.70 -6.72 -1.62
C GLU A 91 -16.01 -5.99 -1.28
N ALA A 92 -16.76 -5.50 -2.26
CA ALA A 92 -18.08 -4.91 -2.03
C ALA A 92 -19.05 -5.90 -1.37
N SER A 93 -19.00 -7.18 -1.75
CA SER A 93 -19.88 -8.21 -1.18
C SER A 93 -19.73 -8.38 0.33
N LEU A 94 -18.54 -8.11 0.89
CA LEU A 94 -18.27 -8.18 2.33
C LEU A 94 -19.06 -7.13 3.12
N TRP A 95 -19.53 -6.07 2.45
CA TRP A 95 -20.32 -4.99 3.04
C TRP A 95 -21.82 -5.17 2.83
N ILE A 96 -22.25 -6.20 2.10
CA ILE A 96 -23.66 -6.48 1.83
C ILE A 96 -24.15 -7.52 2.84
N GLY A 97 -24.60 -7.03 4.00
CA GLY A 97 -25.13 -7.88 5.06
C GLY A 97 -26.05 -7.12 6.03
N PRO A 98 -26.70 -7.81 6.98
CA PRO A 98 -27.62 -7.20 7.96
C PRO A 98 -26.98 -6.09 8.81
N ASP A 99 -25.66 -6.20 9.05
CA ASP A 99 -24.85 -5.23 9.79
C ASP A 99 -23.97 -4.36 8.85
N GLY A 100 -24.21 -4.45 7.54
CA GLY A 100 -23.40 -3.85 6.47
C GLY A 100 -23.87 -2.46 6.04
N HIS A 101 -23.97 -2.24 4.72
CA HIS A 101 -24.29 -0.95 4.10
C HIS A 101 -25.33 -0.11 4.88
N GLY A 102 -25.03 1.18 5.09
CA GLY A 102 -25.89 2.08 5.85
C GLY A 102 -25.80 1.98 7.38
N ALA A 103 -25.00 1.06 7.91
CA ALA A 103 -24.65 0.99 9.34
C ALA A 103 -23.22 1.46 9.58
N ASN A 104 -22.93 1.94 10.81
CA ASN A 104 -21.58 2.28 11.28
C ASN A 104 -20.75 3.22 10.38
N GLY A 105 -21.41 4.08 9.59
CA GLY A 105 -20.75 5.03 8.69
C GLY A 105 -20.52 4.50 7.26
N ALA A 106 -20.90 3.25 6.97
CA ALA A 106 -20.89 2.71 5.61
C ALA A 106 -21.96 3.41 4.73
N PRO A 107 -21.67 3.66 3.44
CA PRO A 107 -22.67 4.19 2.51
C PRO A 107 -23.93 3.33 2.48
N TYR A 108 -25.10 3.95 2.33
CA TYR A 108 -26.37 3.22 2.27
C TYR A 108 -26.60 2.59 0.89
N HIS A 109 -26.20 3.25 -0.19
CA HIS A 109 -26.37 2.69 -1.53
C HIS A 109 -25.20 1.77 -1.86
N ILE A 110 -25.51 0.53 -2.24
CA ILE A 110 -24.51 -0.45 -2.69
C ILE A 110 -23.64 0.10 -3.82
N ARG A 111 -24.22 0.95 -4.69
CA ARG A 111 -23.47 1.64 -5.75
C ARG A 111 -22.33 2.48 -5.21
N ASP A 112 -22.52 3.19 -4.11
CA ASP A 112 -21.48 4.04 -3.53
C ASP A 112 -20.34 3.19 -2.96
N ILE A 113 -20.63 1.96 -2.50
CA ILE A 113 -19.62 0.99 -2.07
C ILE A 113 -18.84 0.47 -3.27
N LEU A 114 -19.52 0.07 -4.34
CA LEU A 114 -18.87 -0.39 -5.58
C LEU A 114 -17.98 0.70 -6.20
N ASP A 115 -18.49 1.93 -6.30
CA ASP A 115 -17.74 3.06 -6.83
C ASP A 115 -16.47 3.33 -5.96
N ASP A 116 -16.50 3.07 -4.64
CA ASP A 116 -15.32 3.14 -3.76
C ASP A 116 -14.32 2.00 -4.01
N MET A 117 -14.80 0.76 -4.15
CA MET A 117 -13.96 -0.41 -4.44
C MET A 117 -13.27 -0.27 -5.81
N ASP A 118 -13.98 0.25 -6.81
CA ASP A 118 -13.43 0.55 -8.13
C ASP A 118 -12.31 1.61 -8.05
N ALA A 119 -12.50 2.63 -7.21
CA ALA A 119 -11.48 3.65 -6.97
C ALA A 119 -10.23 3.04 -6.29
N VAL A 120 -10.40 2.15 -5.31
CA VAL A 120 -9.31 1.42 -4.66
C VAL A 120 -8.56 0.55 -5.67
N GLN A 121 -9.27 -0.23 -6.49
CA GLN A 121 -8.66 -1.04 -7.55
C GLN A 121 -7.87 -0.18 -8.54
N SER A 122 -8.40 0.98 -8.94
CA SER A 122 -7.68 1.91 -9.81
C SER A 122 -6.39 2.40 -9.15
N ALA A 123 -6.43 2.77 -7.88
CA ALA A 123 -5.23 3.19 -7.13
C ALA A 123 -4.21 2.04 -7.01
N TYR A 124 -4.66 0.81 -6.74
CA TYR A 124 -3.80 -0.37 -6.67
C TYR A 124 -3.17 -0.68 -8.04
N ASN A 125 -3.93 -0.55 -9.12
CA ASN A 125 -3.41 -0.72 -10.49
C ASN A 125 -2.35 0.33 -10.84
N GLU A 126 -2.56 1.59 -10.48
CA GLU A 126 -1.54 2.64 -10.68
C GLU A 126 -0.25 2.36 -9.90
N LEU A 127 -0.38 1.90 -8.65
CA LEU A 127 0.76 1.49 -7.84
C LEU A 127 1.47 0.29 -8.49
N ALA A 128 0.72 -0.74 -8.89
CA ALA A 128 1.26 -1.91 -9.58
C ALA A 128 1.96 -1.53 -10.89
N ASP A 129 1.39 -0.65 -11.71
CA ASP A 129 2.00 -0.17 -12.95
C ASP A 129 3.33 0.56 -12.71
N ALA A 130 3.43 1.32 -11.62
CA ALA A 130 4.68 1.97 -11.23
C ALA A 130 5.79 0.96 -10.87
N PHE A 131 5.42 -0.21 -10.33
CA PHE A 131 6.38 -1.23 -9.86
C PHE A 131 6.57 -2.43 -10.79
N ARG A 132 5.64 -2.69 -11.70
CA ARG A 132 5.66 -3.81 -12.66
C ARG A 132 6.95 -3.88 -13.50
N PRO A 133 7.57 -2.78 -13.96
CA PRO A 133 8.85 -2.82 -14.67
C PRO A 133 10.03 -3.37 -13.84
N PHE A 134 9.91 -3.43 -12.51
CA PHE A 134 10.95 -3.92 -11.61
C PHE A 134 10.79 -5.38 -11.21
N VAL A 135 9.67 -6.02 -11.58
CA VAL A 135 9.43 -7.44 -11.30
C VAL A 135 10.37 -8.30 -12.15
N THR A 136 11.22 -9.08 -11.50
CA THR A 136 12.14 -10.03 -12.12
C THR A 136 11.86 -11.45 -11.63
N GLU A 137 11.69 -12.37 -12.60
CA GLU A 137 11.37 -13.81 -12.46
C GLU A 137 10.11 -14.12 -11.63
N PHE A 138 9.13 -14.88 -12.16
CA PHE A 138 8.03 -15.41 -11.34
C PHE A 138 8.35 -16.83 -10.87
#